data_AF-A0A0K1RV66-F1
#
_entry.id   AF-A0A0K1RV66-F1
#
_cell.length_a   1.000
_cell.length_b   1.000
_cell.length_c   1.000
_cell.angle_alpha   90.00
_cell.angle_beta   90.00
_cell.angle_gamma   90.00
#
_symmetry.space_group_name_H-M   'P 1'
#
loop_
_entity.id
_entity.type
_entity.pdbx_description
1 polymer ?
#
loop_
_entity_poly.entity_id
_entity_poly.type
_entity_poly.pdbx_seq_one_letter_code
_entity_poly.pdbx_strand_id
1 'polypeptide(L)'
;MALVQSNDLVVYEALKVRNLVKNRKLAKSISDASWYQFTQWLNYFAKIYRIVCVAVPPHFTSQDCSVCGTRVQKTLSTRTHQCPNCKTILDRDHNAAINILKKGLKYLGNYLNGTVGQTETDPNA
;
A
#
# COMPACT_ATOMS: atom_id res chain seq x y z
N MET A 1 -12.17 -10.93 10.63
CA MET A 1 -12.83 -9.62 10.87
C MET A 1 -12.10 -8.73 11.88
N ALA A 2 -11.31 -9.31 12.79
CA ALA A 2 -10.46 -8.55 13.72
C ALA A 2 -9.61 -7.45 13.05
N LEU A 3 -9.00 -7.73 11.89
CA LEU A 3 -8.13 -6.78 11.18
C LEU A 3 -8.78 -5.41 10.93
N VAL A 4 -10.05 -5.37 10.56
CA VAL A 4 -10.75 -4.10 10.34
C VAL A 4 -11.12 -3.53 11.72
N GLN A 5 -11.85 -4.29 12.54
CA GLN A 5 -12.35 -3.80 13.83
C GLN A 5 -11.30 -3.33 14.84
N SER A 6 -10.06 -3.82 14.78
CA SER A 6 -8.98 -3.44 15.70
C SER A 6 -8.13 -2.27 15.20
N ASN A 7 -8.44 -1.68 14.06
CA ASN A 7 -7.64 -0.61 13.45
C ASN A 7 -8.53 0.52 12.94
N ASP A 8 -8.10 1.76 13.18
CA ASP A 8 -8.82 2.95 12.69
C ASP A 8 -8.60 3.20 11.18
N LEU A 9 -7.53 2.61 10.62
CA LEU A 9 -7.13 2.74 9.22
C LEU A 9 -6.54 1.43 8.70
N VAL A 10 -7.00 0.98 7.53
CA VAL A 10 -6.41 -0.15 6.82
C VAL A 10 -5.92 0.29 5.45
N VAL A 11 -4.61 0.16 5.21
CA VAL A 11 -3.99 0.51 3.92
C VAL A 11 -3.43 -0.74 3.26
N TYR A 12 -3.67 -0.91 1.97
CA TYR A 12 -3.18 -2.06 1.20
C TYR A 12 -2.77 -1.68 -0.22
N GLU A 13 -2.04 -2.57 -0.90
CA GLU A 13 -1.63 -2.36 -2.27
C GLU A 13 -2.76 -2.65 -3.27
N ALA A 14 -2.98 -1.72 -4.20
CA ALA A 14 -3.82 -1.92 -5.37
C ALA A 14 -3.13 -2.84 -6.40
N LEU A 15 -2.97 -4.11 -6.04
CA LEU A 15 -2.33 -5.10 -6.90
C LEU A 15 -3.16 -5.34 -8.17
N LYS A 16 -2.51 -5.22 -9.32
CA LYS A 16 -3.09 -5.60 -10.61
C LYS A 16 -3.04 -7.13 -10.77
N VAL A 17 -3.91 -7.85 -10.05
CA VAL A 17 -3.93 -9.33 -9.99
C VAL A 17 -3.89 -9.97 -11.38
N ARG A 18 -4.64 -9.43 -12.35
CA ARG A 18 -4.64 -9.87 -13.76
C ARG A 18 -3.26 -9.86 -14.42
N ASN A 19 -2.38 -8.93 -14.03
CA ASN A 19 -1.01 -8.91 -14.53
C ASN A 19 -0.10 -9.87 -13.78
N LEU A 20 -0.33 -10.07 -12.47
CA LEU A 20 0.47 -10.99 -11.66
C LEU A 20 0.29 -12.45 -12.12
N VAL A 21 -0.94 -12.85 -12.47
CA VAL A 21 -1.23 -14.21 -12.95
C VAL A 21 -0.65 -14.51 -14.34
N LYS A 22 -0.14 -13.52 -15.07
CA LYS A 22 0.57 -13.76 -16.35
C LYS A 22 1.90 -14.48 -16.13
N ASN A 23 2.49 -14.39 -14.95
CA ASN A 23 3.66 -15.17 -14.60
C ASN A 23 3.28 -16.64 -14.37
N ARG A 24 3.48 -17.49 -15.39
CA ARG A 24 3.08 -18.91 -15.38
C ARG A 24 3.63 -19.70 -14.20
N LYS A 25 4.78 -19.31 -13.64
CA LYS A 25 5.38 -19.98 -12.46
C LYS A 25 4.64 -19.68 -11.16
N LEU A 26 4.01 -18.51 -11.06
CA LEU A 26 3.32 -18.05 -9.85
C LEU A 26 1.79 -17.99 -10.00
N ALA A 27 1.29 -18.16 -11.22
CA ALA A 27 -0.12 -18.02 -11.56
C ALA A 27 -1.04 -18.85 -10.67
N LYS A 28 -0.69 -20.12 -10.44
CA LYS A 28 -1.48 -21.02 -9.57
C LYS A 28 -1.57 -20.45 -8.15
N SER A 29 -0.43 -20.19 -7.50
CA SER A 29 -0.39 -19.67 -6.13
C SER A 29 -1.07 -18.31 -5.97
N ILE A 30 -0.97 -17.44 -6.98
CA ILE A 30 -1.64 -16.13 -6.96
C ILE A 30 -3.16 -16.29 -7.10
N SER A 31 -3.62 -17.18 -7.97
CA SER A 31 -5.05 -17.49 -8.15
C SER A 31 -5.64 -18.12 -6.90
N ASP A 32 -4.94 -19.10 -6.31
CA ASP A 32 -5.38 -19.80 -5.10
C ASP A 32 -5.52 -18.83 -3.90
N ALA A 33 -4.64 -17.81 -3.81
CA ALA A 33 -4.70 -16.78 -2.78
C ALA A 33 -5.94 -15.86 -2.88
N SER A 34 -6.69 -15.88 -3.98
CA SER A 34 -7.98 -15.19 -4.11
C SER A 34 -7.95 -13.69 -3.76
N TRP A 35 -6.85 -13.00 -4.10
CA TRP A 35 -6.60 -11.59 -3.73
C TRP A 35 -7.73 -10.62 -4.05
N TYR A 36 -8.40 -10.81 -5.20
CA TYR A 36 -9.54 -9.98 -5.56
C TYR A 36 -10.66 -10.10 -4.53
N GLN A 37 -11.08 -11.32 -4.23
CA GLN A 37 -12.16 -11.58 -3.26
C GLN A 37 -11.78 -11.10 -1.87
N PHE A 38 -10.52 -11.27 -1.45
CA PHE A 38 -10.02 -10.71 -0.19
C PHE A 38 -10.22 -9.20 -0.12
N THR A 39 -9.81 -8.46 -1.16
CA THR A 39 -9.99 -7.00 -1.20
C THR A 39 -11.47 -6.58 -1.24
N GLN A 40 -12.34 -7.37 -1.86
CA GLN A 40 -13.79 -7.11 -1.83
C GLN A 40 -14.35 -7.22 -0.41
N TRP A 41 -14.00 -8.28 0.32
CA TRP A 41 -14.42 -8.45 1.72
C TRP A 41 -13.88 -7.36 2.63
N LEU A 42 -12.61 -6.98 2.43
CA LEU A 42 -11.98 -5.93 3.22
C LEU A 42 -12.71 -4.59 3.04
N ASN A 43 -13.02 -4.21 1.81
CA ASN A 43 -13.82 -3.00 1.53
C ASN A 43 -15.25 -3.10 2.05
N TYR A 44 -15.88 -4.26 1.93
CA TYR A 44 -17.23 -4.49 2.46
C TYR A 44 -17.28 -4.26 3.98
N PHE A 45 -16.36 -4.87 4.73
CA PHE A 45 -16.33 -4.69 6.18
C PHE A 45 -15.87 -3.30 6.61
N ALA A 46 -14.94 -2.68 5.88
CA ALA A 46 -14.56 -1.29 6.12
C ALA A 46 -15.79 -0.35 6.06
N LYS A 47 -16.69 -0.56 5.10
CA LYS A 47 -17.97 0.18 5.00
C LYS A 47 -18.89 -0.08 6.20
N ILE A 48 -19.04 -1.35 6.60
CA ILE A 48 -19.90 -1.72 7.74
C ILE A 48 -19.42 -1.06 9.03
N TYR A 49 -18.12 -1.13 9.31
CA TYR A 49 -17.54 -0.62 10.55
C TYR A 49 -17.12 0.85 10.48
N ARG A 50 -17.39 1.54 9.36
CA ARG A 50 -17.00 2.94 9.12
C ARG A 50 -15.51 3.19 9.31
N ILE A 51 -14.69 2.21 8.95
CA ILE A 51 -13.23 2.31 9.01
C ILE A 51 -12.71 2.75 7.66
N VAL A 52 -11.72 3.64 7.68
CA VAL A 52 -11.09 4.15 6.47
C VAL A 52 -10.23 3.04 5.87
N CYS A 53 -10.50 2.72 4.60
CA CYS A 53 -9.71 1.77 3.86
C CYS A 53 -9.14 2.41 2.58
N VAL A 54 -7.82 2.32 2.40
CA VAL A 54 -7.11 3.01 1.32
C VAL A 54 -6.29 2.02 0.49
N ALA A 55 -6.54 1.99 -0.80
CA ALA A 55 -5.74 1.26 -1.77
C ALA A 55 -4.66 2.19 -2.36
N VAL A 56 -3.39 1.80 -2.27
CA VAL A 56 -2.25 2.61 -2.78
C VAL A 56 -1.51 1.92 -3.94
N PRO A 57 -0.84 2.67 -4.83
CA PRO A 57 -0.08 2.07 -5.92
C PRO A 57 1.08 1.20 -5.40
N PRO A 58 1.26 -0.03 -5.92
CA PRO A 58 2.24 -1.01 -5.40
C PRO A 58 3.69 -0.71 -5.77
N HIS A 59 3.95 0.38 -6.50
CA HIS A 59 5.27 0.63 -7.07
C HIS A 59 6.34 0.79 -5.97
N PHE A 60 7.35 -0.08 -6.01
CA PHE A 60 8.57 -0.02 -5.19
C PHE A 60 8.37 -0.13 -3.67
N THR A 61 7.18 -0.46 -3.17
CA THR A 61 6.89 -0.64 -1.74
C THR A 61 7.82 -1.65 -1.06
N SER A 62 8.12 -2.75 -1.74
CA SER A 62 9.02 -3.79 -1.25
C SER A 62 10.49 -3.52 -1.55
N GLN A 63 10.82 -2.51 -2.37
CA GLN A 63 12.20 -2.19 -2.78
C GLN A 63 12.78 -1.00 -2.04
N ASP A 64 12.00 0.06 -1.88
CA ASP A 64 12.42 1.28 -1.19
C ASP A 64 12.56 1.01 0.31
N CYS A 65 13.63 1.51 0.90
CA CYS A 65 13.86 1.39 2.33
C CYS A 65 12.85 2.24 3.09
N SER A 66 12.13 1.63 4.03
CA SER A 66 11.15 2.34 4.84
C SER A 66 11.78 3.38 5.77
N VAL A 67 13.07 3.29 6.07
CA VAL A 67 13.78 4.23 6.93
C VAL A 67 14.33 5.41 6.14
N CYS A 68 15.15 5.15 5.11
CA CYS A 68 15.87 6.21 4.40
C CYS A 68 15.44 6.45 2.94
N GLY A 69 14.46 5.70 2.42
CA GLY A 69 13.96 5.86 1.05
C GLY A 69 14.88 5.30 -0.05
N THR A 70 16.10 4.84 0.28
CA THR A 70 17.02 4.26 -0.72
C THR A 70 16.40 3.01 -1.36
N ARG A 71 16.41 2.97 -2.69
CA ARG A 71 15.94 1.81 -3.44
C ARG A 71 16.91 0.65 -3.35
N VAL A 72 16.42 -0.50 -2.89
CA VAL A 72 17.16 -1.75 -2.83
C VAL A 72 16.50 -2.75 -3.77
N GLN A 73 17.05 -2.90 -4.98
CA GLN A 73 16.60 -3.90 -5.93
C GLN A 73 16.78 -5.30 -5.36
N LYS A 74 15.76 -6.14 -5.51
CA LYS A 74 15.75 -7.50 -4.98
C LYS A 74 14.82 -8.38 -5.80
N THR A 75 15.13 -9.67 -5.84
CA THR A 75 14.26 -10.67 -6.48
C THR A 75 13.12 -11.05 -5.54
N LEU A 76 12.12 -11.77 -6.07
CA LEU A 76 11.01 -12.28 -5.26
C LEU A 76 11.45 -13.29 -4.19
N SER A 77 12.58 -13.98 -4.39
CA SER A 77 13.12 -14.94 -3.42
C SER A 77 13.84 -14.26 -2.26
N THR A 78 14.28 -13.01 -2.39
CA THR A 78 14.87 -12.25 -1.29
C THR A 78 13.78 -11.89 -0.28
N ARG A 79 13.84 -12.51 0.91
CA ARG A 79 12.87 -12.31 2.00
C ARG A 79 13.30 -11.29 3.04
N THR A 80 14.59 -10.98 3.13
CA THR A 80 15.13 -9.97 4.04
C THR A 80 15.41 -8.67 3.30
N HIS A 81 14.94 -7.55 3.83
CA HIS A 81 15.38 -6.23 3.42
C HIS A 81 16.63 -5.84 4.20
N GLN A 82 17.75 -5.67 3.50
CA GLN A 82 18.98 -5.10 4.06
C GLN A 82 19.32 -3.83 3.28
N CYS A 83 19.27 -2.69 3.94
CA CYS A 83 19.56 -1.42 3.30
C CYS A 83 21.07 -1.13 3.28
N PRO A 84 21.72 -0.96 2.11
CA PRO A 84 23.15 -0.65 2.06
C PRO A 84 23.48 0.76 2.59
N ASN A 85 22.51 1.67 2.55
CA ASN A 85 22.67 3.06 2.95
C ASN A 85 22.53 3.24 4.48
N CYS A 86 21.34 2.96 5.04
CA CYS A 86 21.07 3.18 6.47
C CYS A 86 21.24 1.93 7.36
N LYS A 87 21.66 0.80 6.78
CA LYS A 87 21.92 -0.48 7.48
C LYS A 87 20.70 -1.11 8.16
N THR A 88 19.49 -0.63 7.90
CA THR A 88 18.25 -1.27 8.37
C THR A 88 18.14 -2.69 7.85
N ILE A 89 17.83 -3.63 8.76
CA ILE A 89 17.57 -5.04 8.46
C ILE A 89 16.17 -5.39 8.98
N LEU A 90 15.27 -5.78 8.08
CA LEU A 90 13.88 -6.15 8.38
C LEU A 90 13.43 -7.31 7.49
N ASP A 91 12.34 -7.99 7.86
CA ASP A 91 11.60 -8.79 6.88
C ASP A 91 11.10 -7.87 5.74
N ARG A 92 11.17 -8.36 4.49
CA ARG A 92 10.80 -7.59 3.30
C ARG A 92 9.36 -7.14 3.34
N ASP A 93 8.45 -8.01 3.77
CA ASP A 93 7.02 -7.72 3.78
C ASP A 93 6.69 -6.75 4.94
N HIS A 94 7.44 -6.79 6.06
CA HIS A 94 7.37 -5.75 7.10
C HIS A 94 7.86 -4.38 6.57
N ASN A 95 9.01 -4.31 5.89
CA ASN A 95 9.47 -3.08 5.24
C ASN A 95 8.42 -2.54 4.25
N ALA A 96 7.81 -3.43 3.45
CA ALA A 96 6.75 -3.07 2.53
C ALA A 96 5.51 -2.51 3.24
N ALA A 97 5.06 -3.14 4.33
CA ALA A 97 3.92 -2.68 5.12
C ALA A 97 4.11 -1.25 5.64
N ILE A 98 5.30 -0.91 6.14
CA ILE A 98 5.60 0.46 6.59
C ILE A 98 5.52 1.45 5.41
N ASN A 99 6.06 1.09 4.24
CA ASN A 99 5.97 1.94 3.05
C ASN A 99 4.54 2.12 2.55
N ILE A 100 3.74 1.06 2.58
CA ILE A 100 2.32 1.08 2.21
C ILE A 100 1.57 2.05 3.13
N LEU A 101 1.77 1.95 4.44
CA LEU A 101 1.17 2.86 5.42
C LEU A 101 1.59 4.31 5.16
N LYS A 102 2.90 4.58 4.99
CA LYS A 102 3.41 5.93 4.68
C LYS A 102 2.77 6.53 3.43
N LYS A 103 2.60 5.73 2.38
CA LYS A 103 1.88 6.16 1.17
C LYS A 103 0.41 6.46 1.46
N GLY A 104 -0.28 5.59 2.18
CA GLY A 104 -1.69 5.77 2.54
C GLY A 104 -1.92 7.06 3.32
N LEU A 105 -1.09 7.31 4.33
CA LEU A 105 -1.12 8.55 5.12
C LEU A 105 -0.86 9.79 4.25
N LYS A 106 0.08 9.72 3.29
CA LYS A 106 0.32 10.82 2.35
C LYS A 106 -0.90 11.09 1.45
N TYR A 107 -1.54 10.04 0.93
CA TYR A 107 -2.77 10.20 0.13
C TYR A 107 -3.88 10.85 0.94
N LEU A 108 -4.08 10.40 2.18
CA LEU A 108 -5.09 10.96 3.07
C LEU A 108 -4.77 12.42 3.43
N GLY A 109 -3.53 12.72 3.78
CA GLY A 109 -3.08 14.09 4.06
C GLY A 109 -3.28 15.02 2.87
N ASN A 110 -2.96 14.59 1.66
CA ASN A 110 -3.21 15.38 0.45
C ASN A 110 -4.71 15.63 0.21
N TYR A 111 -5.56 14.64 0.49
CA TYR A 111 -7.01 14.79 0.37
C TYR A 111 -7.57 15.80 1.38
N LEU A 112 -7.08 15.76 2.62
CA LEU A 112 -7.49 16.69 3.69
C LEU A 112 -6.93 18.10 3.52
N ASN A 113 -5.70 18.24 3.00
CA ASN A 113 -5.08 19.54 2.74
C ASN A 113 -5.58 20.19 1.45
N GLY A 114 -6.05 19.38 0.48
CA GLY A 114 -6.57 19.86 -0.81
C GLY A 114 -7.94 20.54 -0.72
N THR A 115 -8.63 20.46 0.42
CA THR A 115 -9.92 21.16 0.65
C THR A 115 -9.75 22.51 1.36
N VAL A 116 -8.52 22.95 1.64
CA VAL A 116 -8.23 24.28 2.21
C VAL A 116 -7.41 25.10 1.22
N GLY A 117 -8.10 25.79 0.30
CA GLY A 117 -7.50 26.88 -0.49
C GLY A 117 -7.68 26.81 -2.00
N GLN A 118 -8.89 27.10 -2.48
CA GLN A 118 -9.10 27.93 -3.67
C GLN A 118 -10.28 28.86 -3.39
N THR A 119 -10.03 29.96 -2.66
CA THR A 119 -10.77 31.19 -2.97
C THR A 119 -10.15 31.73 -4.25
N GLU A 120 -10.82 31.47 -5.37
CA GLU A 120 -10.59 32.23 -6.59
C GLU A 120 -10.83 33.70 -6.23
N THR A 121 -9.76 34.47 -6.08
CA THR A 121 -9.84 35.91 -6.27
C THR A 121 -9.69 36.12 -7.76
N ASP A 122 -10.83 36.31 -8.41
CA ASP A 122 -10.89 36.78 -9.79
C ASP A 122 -10.22 38.16 -9.84
N PRO A 123 -9.11 38.34 -10.60
CA PRO A 123 -8.52 39.67 -10.79
C PRO A 123 -9.33 40.54 -11.76
N ASN A 124 -10.48 40.09 -12.28
CA ASN A 124 -11.29 40.81 -13.26
C ASN A 124 -12.81 40.79 -13.00
N ALA A 125 -13.25 40.79 -11.74
CA ALA A 125 -14.63 41.10 -11.37
C ALA A 125 -14.78 42.53 -10.85
#